data_AF-A0A931YXE0-F1
#
_entry.id   AF-A0A931YXE0-F1
#
_cell.length_a   1.000
_cell.length_b   1.000
_cell.length_c   1.000
_cell.angle_alpha   90.00
_cell.angle_beta   90.00
_cell.angle_gamma   90.00
#
_symmetry.space_group_name_H-M   'P 1'
#
loop_
_entity.id
_entity.type
_entity.pdbx_description
1 polymer ?
#
loop_
_entity_poly.entity_id
_entity_poly.type
_entity_poly.pdbx_seq_one_letter_code
_entity_poly.pdbx_strand_id
1 'polypeptide(L)'
;MKHEEFRIGIEFWCGGRRWRCTDVGTRTVVGICLEPHEVVSVTGDVEADVEAGGITTRTITTDDSWLAGPPYAVVEEVFDEHSIEDCTLSPDVDDD
;
A
#
# COMPACT_ATOMS: atom_id res chain seq x y z
N MET A 1 5.45 -17.43 -1.32
CA MET A 1 4.11 -18.04 -1.13
C MET A 1 3.69 -18.60 -2.48
N LYS A 2 2.84 -19.63 -2.53
CA LYS A 2 2.34 -20.12 -3.83
C LYS A 2 1.19 -19.24 -4.32
N HIS A 3 1.11 -19.05 -5.63
CA HIS A 3 0.04 -18.28 -6.29
C HIS A 3 -1.38 -18.71 -5.84
N GLU A 4 -1.58 -20.02 -5.66
CA GLU A 4 -2.85 -20.64 -5.28
C GLU A 4 -3.33 -20.25 -3.87
N GLU A 5 -2.41 -19.78 -3.01
CA GLU A 5 -2.70 -19.41 -1.63
C GLU A 5 -3.27 -17.99 -1.53
N PHE A 6 -3.06 -17.17 -2.57
CA PHE A 6 -3.55 -15.80 -2.60
C PHE A 6 -5.06 -15.75 -2.79
N ARG A 7 -5.69 -14.90 -1.98
CA ARG A 7 -7.13 -14.63 -1.99
C ARG A 7 -7.33 -13.16 -1.66
N ILE A 8 -8.32 -12.52 -2.27
CA ILE A 8 -8.66 -11.13 -1.95
C ILE A 8 -8.88 -11.00 -0.43
N GLY A 9 -8.23 -10.01 0.17
CA GLY A 9 -8.23 -9.75 1.61
C GLY A 9 -7.17 -10.51 2.41
N ILE A 10 -6.44 -11.46 1.83
CA ILE A 10 -5.30 -12.08 2.52
C ILE A 10 -4.20 -11.04 2.73
N GLU A 11 -3.56 -11.13 3.88
CA GLU A 11 -2.38 -10.33 4.18
C GLU A 11 -1.14 -11.19 4.04
N PHE A 12 -0.11 -10.62 3.45
CA PHE A 12 1.16 -11.29 3.19
C PHE A 12 2.32 -10.30 3.36
N TRP A 13 3.50 -10.84 3.55
CA TRP A 13 4.74 -10.09 3.68
C TRP A 13 5.55 -10.24 2.41
N CYS A 14 6.11 -9.14 1.90
CA CYS A 14 6.97 -9.18 0.72
C CYS A 14 7.89 -7.96 0.70
N GLY A 15 9.19 -8.19 0.48
CA GLY A 15 10.20 -7.13 0.53
C GLY A 15 10.23 -6.36 1.86
N GLY A 16 10.02 -7.05 2.98
CA GLY A 16 10.00 -6.47 4.32
C GLY A 16 8.77 -5.60 4.67
N ARG A 17 7.75 -5.57 3.80
CA ARG A 17 6.52 -4.80 4.03
C ARG A 17 5.31 -5.74 4.11
N ARG A 18 4.29 -5.33 4.84
CA ARG A 18 3.00 -6.04 4.89
C ARG A 18 2.06 -5.49 3.82
N TRP A 19 1.38 -6.41 3.14
CA TRP A 19 0.49 -6.14 2.02
C TRP A 19 -0.86 -6.80 2.27
N ARG A 20 -1.92 -6.24 1.69
CA ARG A 20 -3.25 -6.86 1.59
C ARG A 20 -3.58 -7.06 0.12
N CYS A 21 -3.86 -8.30 -0.26
CA CYS A 21 -4.25 -8.65 -1.62
C CYS A 21 -5.61 -8.04 -1.97
N THR A 22 -5.69 -7.34 -3.10
CA THR A 22 -6.91 -6.72 -3.64
C THR A 22 -7.40 -7.41 -4.91
N ASP A 23 -6.51 -8.05 -5.67
CA ASP A 23 -6.85 -8.86 -6.85
C ASP A 23 -5.90 -10.06 -7.02
N VAL A 24 -6.40 -11.13 -7.63
CA VAL A 24 -5.63 -12.33 -7.96
C VAL A 24 -5.85 -12.65 -9.44
N GLY A 25 -4.83 -12.35 -10.26
CA GLY A 25 -4.77 -12.71 -11.66
C GLY A 25 -4.37 -14.16 -11.87
N THR A 26 -4.07 -14.57 -13.10
CA THR A 26 -3.58 -15.93 -13.39
C THR A 26 -2.08 -16.12 -13.17
N ARG A 27 -1.33 -15.01 -13.15
CA ARG A 27 0.14 -14.99 -13.03
C ARG A 27 0.63 -13.87 -12.11
N THR A 28 -0.28 -13.09 -11.57
CA THR A 28 0.02 -11.85 -10.86
C THR A 28 -0.91 -11.72 -9.68
N VAL A 29 -0.43 -11.10 -8.63
CA VAL A 29 -1.22 -10.69 -7.47
C VAL A 29 -1.16 -9.18 -7.38
N VAL A 30 -2.27 -8.52 -7.05
CA VAL A 30 -2.28 -7.09 -6.77
C VAL A 30 -2.54 -6.89 -5.29
N GLY A 31 -1.85 -5.93 -4.68
CA GLY A 31 -2.05 -5.61 -3.27
C GLY A 31 -1.78 -4.15 -2.94
N ILE A 32 -2.38 -3.72 -1.83
CA ILE A 32 -2.09 -2.44 -1.18
C ILE A 32 -1.13 -2.65 -0.02
N CYS A 33 -0.17 -1.73 0.14
CA CYS A 33 0.73 -1.76 1.28
C CYS A 33 -0.04 -1.37 2.55
N LEU A 34 0.28 -2.00 3.68
CA LEU A 34 -0.31 -1.71 4.99
C LEU A 34 0.65 -0.93 5.90
N GLU A 35 1.89 -0.74 5.46
CA GLU A 35 2.88 0.05 6.20
C GLU A 35 2.48 1.53 6.24
N PRO A 36 2.94 2.32 7.21
CA PRO A 36 2.65 3.74 7.27
C PRO A 36 3.05 4.47 5.97
N HIS A 37 2.14 5.29 5.43
CA HIS A 37 2.33 5.93 4.12
C HIS A 37 2.69 7.41 4.29
N GLU A 38 3.62 7.90 3.47
CA GLU A 38 3.86 9.34 3.32
C GLU A 38 2.71 9.97 2.52
N VAL A 39 2.04 10.94 3.14
CA VAL A 39 0.96 11.71 2.53
C VAL A 39 1.36 13.16 2.43
N VAL A 40 0.94 13.78 1.33
CA VAL A 40 1.14 15.20 1.07
C VAL A 40 -0.16 15.91 1.33
N SER A 41 -0.21 16.71 2.40
CA SER A 41 -1.34 17.61 2.66
C SER A 41 -1.02 18.98 2.08
N VAL A 42 -1.93 19.52 1.28
CA VAL A 42 -1.83 20.87 0.74
C VAL A 42 -2.82 21.72 1.51
N THR A 43 -2.30 22.63 2.32
CA THR A 43 -3.12 23.63 3.02
C THR A 43 -3.05 24.91 2.21
N GLY A 44 -4.18 25.27 1.60
CA GLY A 44 -4.36 26.53 0.89
C GLY A 44 -5.84 26.89 0.87
N ASP A 45 -6.14 28.14 1.18
CA ASP A 45 -7.50 28.67 1.06
C ASP A 45 -7.93 28.58 -0.42
N VAL A 46 -9.01 27.85 -0.68
CA VAL A 46 -9.59 27.68 -2.03
C VAL A 46 -10.08 29.00 -2.65
N GLU A 47 -10.03 30.10 -1.89
CA GLU A 47 -10.52 31.43 -2.28
C GLU A 47 -9.54 32.57 -1.90
N ALA A 48 -8.24 32.36 -2.02
CA ALA A 48 -7.27 33.46 -1.94
C ALA A 48 -6.43 33.52 -3.21
N ASP A 49 -6.30 34.74 -3.76
CA ASP A 49 -5.53 35.10 -4.95
C ASP A 49 -4.21 34.32 -5.11
N VAL A 50 -3.87 34.08 -6.39
CA VAL A 50 -2.84 33.19 -6.97
C VAL A 50 -1.40 33.41 -6.45
N GLU A 51 -1.17 34.28 -5.47
CA GLU A 51 0.16 34.70 -5.00
C GLU A 51 0.52 34.26 -3.57
N ALA A 52 -0.37 33.56 -2.84
CA ALA A 52 -0.02 32.93 -1.56
C ALA A 52 0.29 31.45 -1.77
N GLY A 53 1.58 31.13 -1.96
CA GLY A 53 2.06 29.76 -2.19
C GLY A 53 1.54 28.76 -1.15
N GLY A 54 0.72 27.81 -1.62
CA GLY A 54 0.15 26.76 -0.77
C GLY A 54 1.23 26.02 0.01
N ILE A 55 1.01 25.82 1.31
CA ILE A 55 1.94 25.08 2.16
C ILE A 55 1.73 23.60 1.88
N THR A 56 2.76 22.98 1.31
CA THR A 56 2.80 21.54 1.08
C THR A 56 3.51 20.87 2.26
N THR A 57 2.79 20.08 3.05
CA THR A 57 3.34 19.35 4.20
C THR A 57 3.35 17.85 3.91
N ARG A 58 4.50 17.20 4.10
CA ARG A 58 4.65 15.74 4.05
C ARG A 58 4.51 15.18 5.46
N THR A 59 3.67 14.18 5.65
CA THR A 59 3.44 13.54 6.95
C THR A 59 3.25 12.04 6.76
N ILE A 60 3.64 11.24 7.74
CA ILE A 60 3.37 9.80 7.74
C ILE A 60 2.01 9.56 8.40
N THR A 61 1.09 8.90 7.69
CA THR A 61 -0.21 8.50 8.24
C THR A 61 -0.23 7.00 8.54
N THR A 62 -0.87 6.65 9.66
CA THR A 62 -1.24 5.27 10.03
C THR A 62 -2.75 5.08 10.02
N ASP A 63 -3.49 6.00 9.40
CA ASP A 63 -4.94 5.99 9.39
C ASP A 63 -5.48 4.96 8.38
N ASP A 64 -6.17 3.94 8.88
CA ASP A 64 -6.67 2.81 8.10
C ASP A 64 -7.75 3.22 7.08
N SER A 65 -8.36 4.42 7.21
CA SER A 65 -9.35 4.88 6.22
C SER A 65 -8.74 5.06 4.82
N TRP A 66 -7.40 5.21 4.73
CA TRP A 66 -6.67 5.23 3.46
C TRP A 66 -6.69 3.89 2.73
N LEU A 67 -6.94 2.81 3.47
CA LEU A 67 -6.98 1.42 3.00
C LEU A 67 -8.42 0.96 2.74
N ALA A 68 -9.41 1.82 2.96
CA ALA A 68 -10.80 1.59 2.58
C ALA A 68 -10.99 1.91 1.09
N GLY A 69 -11.58 0.98 0.34
CA GLY A 69 -11.85 1.14 -1.09
C GLY A 69 -12.97 0.21 -1.58
N PRO A 70 -13.22 0.15 -2.90
CA PRO A 70 -12.61 0.96 -3.96
C PRO A 70 -13.27 2.36 -4.14
N PRO A 71 -12.51 3.39 -4.60
CA PRO A 71 -11.05 3.40 -4.81
C PRO A 71 -10.28 3.55 -3.49
N TYR A 72 -9.14 2.89 -3.37
CA TYR A 72 -8.22 3.06 -2.23
C TYR A 72 -7.50 4.42 -2.32
N ALA A 73 -7.15 5.01 -1.19
CA ALA A 73 -6.35 6.25 -1.17
C ALA A 73 -4.85 5.98 -1.36
N VAL A 74 -4.41 4.73 -1.19
CA VAL A 74 -3.05 4.25 -1.46
C VAL A 74 -2.96 3.58 -2.83
N VAL A 75 -1.75 3.51 -3.37
CA VAL A 75 -1.48 2.83 -4.64
C VAL A 75 -1.53 1.32 -4.49
N GLU A 76 -2.02 0.66 -5.53
CA GLU A 76 -1.95 -0.80 -5.70
C GLU A 76 -0.64 -1.16 -6.42
N GLU A 77 0.05 -2.20 -5.94
CA GLU A 77 1.27 -2.75 -6.56
C GLU A 77 1.00 -4.13 -7.13
N VAL A 78 1.59 -4.41 -8.30
CA VAL A 78 1.46 -5.68 -9.02
C VAL A 78 2.69 -6.54 -8.75
N PHE A 79 2.47 -7.70 -8.15
CA PHE A 79 3.46 -8.74 -7.91
C PHE A 79 3.35 -9.78 -9.03
N ASP A 80 4.41 -9.92 -9.83
CA ASP A 80 4.48 -10.98 -10.83
C ASP A 80 4.84 -12.34 -10.21
N GLU A 81 4.91 -13.37 -11.05
CA GLU A 81 5.19 -14.74 -10.63
C GLU A 81 6.51 -14.89 -9.86
N HIS A 82 7.55 -14.10 -10.16
CA HIS A 82 8.82 -14.16 -9.44
C HIS A 82 8.74 -13.40 -8.12
N SER A 83 8.01 -12.29 -8.10
CA SER A 83 7.83 -11.47 -6.90
C SER A 83 7.06 -12.23 -5.81
N ILE A 84 6.01 -13.00 -6.20
CA ILE A 84 5.19 -13.75 -5.23
C ILE A 84 5.94 -14.94 -4.57
N GLU A 85 6.99 -15.45 -5.22
CA GLU A 85 7.80 -16.55 -4.69
C GLU A 85 8.50 -16.16 -3.39
N ASP A 86 8.96 -14.91 -3.31
CA ASP A 86 9.67 -14.34 -2.15
C ASP A 86 8.72 -13.93 -1.01
N CYS A 87 7.42 -13.84 -1.27
CA CYS A 87 6.45 -13.41 -0.25
C CYS A 87 6.16 -14.50 0.79
N THR A 88 5.75 -14.13 2.00
CA THR A 88 5.50 -15.05 3.13
C THR A 88 4.20 -14.71 3.87
N LEU A 89 3.66 -15.65 4.65
CA LEU A 89 2.46 -15.43 5.50
C LEU A 89 2.77 -14.67 6.79
N SER A 90 4.04 -14.70 7.23
CA SER A 90 4.53 -14.11 8.46
C SER A 90 5.77 -13.29 8.15
N PRO A 91 6.08 -12.23 8.93
CA PRO A 91 7.33 -11.50 8.74
C PRO A 91 8.51 -12.47 8.91
N ASP A 92 9.54 -12.32 8.09
CA ASP A 92 10.79 -13.04 8.29
C ASP A 92 11.41 -12.52 9.59
N VAL A 93 11.28 -13.31 10.65
CA VAL A 93 11.97 -13.05 11.92
C VAL A 93 13.36 -13.64 11.74
N ASP A 94 14.35 -12.78 11.46
CA ASP A 94 15.74 -13.12 11.72
C ASP A 94 15.83 -13.59 13.19
N ASP A 95 16.09 -14.88 13.39
CA ASP A 95 16.38 -15.51 14.67
C ASP A 95 17.71 -14.90 15.17
N ASP A 96 17.63 -13.88 16.03
CA ASP A 96 18.79 -13.23 16.71
C ASP A 96 19.37 -14.12 17.83
#